data_AF-W4GRY7-F1
#
_entry.id   AF-W4GRY7-F1
#
_cell.length_a   1.000
_cell.length_b   1.000
_cell.length_c   1.000
_cell.angle_alpha   90.00
_cell.angle_beta   90.00
_cell.angle_gamma   90.00
#
_symmetry.space_group_name_H-M   'P 1'
#
loop_
_entity.id
_entity.type
_entity.pdbx_description
1 polymer ?
#
loop_
_entity_poly.entity_id
_entity_poly.type
_entity_poly.pdbx_seq_one_letter_code
_entity_poly.pdbx_strand_id
1 'polypeptide(L)'
;MPRRCHKSHTIGKKRKLLALFDQESINSRVFRATHDIPRSTWIGWQQGKLMKYVRRDEHILTSMHIIAFMKTYHAAWLDVYKVGKRDSYKSLLKLCHDFTRRHNFSQRVPCYTKMPSVDMEALRNDLAGQCWNKYHAYKSCDILNVDETDVNYDIPPGKIWAGKRKSSKVDNTHNHSDGLTAVLTCRANVTW
;
A
#
# COMPACT_ATOMS: atom_id res chain seq x y z
N MET A 1 -6.15 -28.36 -32.24
CA MET A 1 -5.04 -27.61 -31.61
C MET A 1 -4.89 -28.07 -30.17
N PRO A 2 -3.70 -28.47 -29.69
CA PRO A 2 -3.53 -28.92 -28.31
C PRO A 2 -3.69 -27.73 -27.36
N ARG A 3 -4.52 -27.88 -26.33
CA ARG A 3 -4.71 -26.86 -25.29
C ARG A 3 -3.40 -26.68 -24.53
N ARG A 4 -2.92 -25.43 -24.43
CA ARG A 4 -1.73 -25.06 -23.64
C ARG A 4 -2.00 -25.38 -22.17
N CYS A 5 -1.52 -26.53 -21.70
CA CYS A 5 -1.68 -26.96 -20.31
C CYS A 5 -0.81 -26.07 -19.40
N HIS A 6 -1.43 -25.10 -18.74
CA HIS A 6 -0.77 -24.35 -17.67
C HIS A 6 -0.67 -25.28 -16.44
N LYS A 7 0.56 -25.70 -16.08
CA LYS A 7 0.81 -26.38 -14.79
C LYS A 7 0.39 -25.45 -13.64
N SER A 8 -0.80 -25.69 -13.10
CA SER A 8 -1.35 -24.93 -11.99
C SER A 8 -0.67 -25.34 -10.69
N HIS A 9 -0.06 -24.38 -10.00
CA HIS A 9 0.50 -24.60 -8.67
C HIS A 9 -0.54 -24.25 -7.61
N THR A 10 -0.86 -25.20 -6.73
CA THR A 10 -1.72 -24.93 -5.59
C THR A 10 -1.05 -23.94 -4.64
N ILE A 11 -1.86 -23.16 -3.90
CA ILE A 11 -1.35 -22.16 -2.94
C ILE A 11 -0.42 -22.81 -1.90
N GLY A 12 -0.73 -24.03 -1.46
CA GLY A 12 0.12 -24.80 -0.55
C GLY A 12 1.48 -25.16 -1.15
N LYS A 13 1.50 -25.68 -2.39
CA LYS A 13 2.75 -26.03 -3.09
C LYS A 13 3.64 -24.80 -3.32
N LYS A 14 3.03 -23.68 -3.71
CA LYS A 14 3.72 -22.38 -3.84
C LYS A 14 4.38 -21.94 -2.52
N ARG A 15 3.68 -22.05 -1.39
CA ARG A 15 4.22 -21.63 -0.08
C ARG A 15 5.42 -22.47 0.34
N LYS A 16 5.34 -23.79 0.17
CA LYS A 16 6.46 -24.71 0.47
C LYS A 16 7.69 -24.39 -0.37
N LEU A 17 7.53 -24.18 -1.68
CA LEU A 17 8.65 -23.86 -2.58
C LEU A 17 9.28 -22.50 -2.29
N LEU A 18 8.49 -21.49 -1.90
CA LEU A 18 9.04 -20.20 -1.48
C LEU A 18 9.82 -20.31 -0.16
N ALA A 19 9.36 -21.13 0.79
CA ALA A 19 10.08 -21.37 2.04
C ALA A 19 11.38 -22.15 1.82
N LEU A 20 11.36 -23.17 0.96
CA LEU A 20 12.56 -23.92 0.58
C LEU A 20 13.60 -23.02 -0.09
N PHE A 21 13.19 -22.16 -1.03
CA PHE A 21 14.10 -21.20 -1.66
C PHE A 21 14.71 -20.19 -0.67
N ASP A 22 14.03 -19.87 0.42
CA ASP A 22 14.56 -18.95 1.43
C ASP A 22 15.55 -19.65 2.38
N GLN A 23 15.42 -20.97 2.53
CA GLN A 23 16.34 -21.81 3.30
C GLN A 23 17.58 -22.20 2.49
N GLU A 24 17.41 -22.37 1.18
CA GLU A 24 18.48 -22.76 0.30
C GLU A 24 19.10 -21.51 -0.36
N SER A 25 20.38 -21.24 -0.11
CA SER A 25 21.11 -20.11 -0.72
C SER A 25 21.47 -20.37 -2.20
N ILE A 26 20.54 -20.92 -2.98
CA ILE A 26 20.75 -21.27 -4.39
C ILE A 26 20.19 -20.18 -5.31
N ASN A 27 20.83 -19.99 -6.45
CA ASN A 27 20.39 -19.05 -7.46
C ASN A 27 18.98 -19.42 -7.98
N SER A 28 18.11 -18.42 -8.14
CA SER A 28 16.75 -18.57 -8.70
C SER A 28 16.70 -19.35 -10.02
N ARG A 29 17.73 -19.25 -10.88
CA ARG A 29 17.80 -20.01 -12.13
C ARG A 29 17.92 -21.52 -11.87
N VAL A 30 18.76 -21.90 -10.92
CA VAL A 30 19.01 -23.30 -10.52
C VAL A 30 17.78 -23.85 -9.80
N PHE A 31 17.27 -23.13 -8.80
CA PHE A 31 16.08 -23.54 -8.04
C PHE A 31 14.86 -23.80 -8.93
N ARG A 32 14.62 -22.92 -9.91
CA ARG A 32 13.53 -23.10 -10.88
C ARG A 32 13.71 -24.32 -11.78
N ALA A 33 14.94 -24.62 -12.18
CA ALA A 33 15.24 -25.77 -13.02
C ALA A 33 15.02 -27.07 -12.23
N THR A 34 15.48 -27.11 -10.97
CA THR A 34 15.30 -28.25 -10.06
C THR A 34 13.84 -28.56 -9.76
N HIS A 35 12.99 -27.53 -9.62
CA HIS A 35 11.58 -27.69 -9.28
C HIS A 35 10.60 -27.56 -10.46
N ASP A 36 11.11 -27.54 -11.69
CA ASP A 36 10.33 -27.42 -12.94
C ASP A 36 9.33 -26.24 -12.91
N ILE A 37 9.80 -25.08 -12.42
CA ILE A 37 8.98 -23.87 -12.28
C ILE A 37 9.22 -22.94 -13.47
N PRO A 38 8.20 -22.66 -14.31
CA PRO A 38 8.32 -21.71 -15.40
C PRO A 38 8.78 -20.35 -14.88
N ARG A 39 9.69 -19.68 -15.62
CA ARG A 39 10.27 -18.39 -15.23
C ARG A 39 9.20 -17.37 -14.84
N SER A 40 8.19 -17.22 -15.69
CA SER A 40 7.06 -16.30 -15.48
C SER A 40 6.29 -16.59 -14.18
N THR A 41 6.10 -17.87 -13.85
CA THR A 41 5.42 -18.31 -12.63
C THR A 41 6.23 -17.97 -11.38
N TRP A 42 7.53 -18.29 -11.38
CA TRP A 42 8.43 -17.97 -10.27
C TRP A 42 8.54 -16.48 -9.99
N ILE A 43 8.64 -15.69 -11.06
CA ILE A 43 8.66 -14.23 -11.00
C ILE A 43 7.38 -13.68 -10.36
N GLY A 44 6.21 -14.15 -10.81
CA GLY A 44 4.94 -13.72 -10.23
C GLY A 44 4.84 -14.07 -8.74
N TRP A 45 5.56 -15.10 -8.29
CA TRP A 45 5.64 -15.45 -6.87
C TRP A 45 6.55 -14.51 -6.10
N GLN A 46 7.73 -14.20 -6.64
CA GLN A 46 8.66 -13.25 -6.03
C GLN A 46 8.10 -11.82 -5.99
N GLN A 47 7.37 -11.39 -7.02
CA GLN A 47 6.65 -10.11 -7.02
C GLN A 47 5.55 -10.07 -5.94
N GLY A 48 4.83 -11.18 -5.74
CA GLY A 48 3.89 -11.34 -4.63
C GLY A 48 4.55 -11.32 -3.24
N LYS A 49 5.82 -11.73 -3.17
CA LYS A 49 6.65 -11.71 -1.98
C LYS A 49 7.14 -10.27 -1.70
N LEU A 50 7.62 -9.57 -2.73
CA LEU A 50 8.02 -8.16 -2.68
C LEU A 50 6.91 -7.27 -2.10
N MET A 51 5.69 -7.35 -2.63
CA MET A 51 4.58 -6.51 -2.13
C MET A 51 4.27 -6.77 -0.65
N LYS A 52 4.48 -8.00 -0.17
CA LYS A 52 4.29 -8.35 1.24
C LYS A 52 5.45 -7.87 2.10
N TYR A 53 6.68 -7.87 1.59
CA TYR A 53 7.84 -7.33 2.30
C TYR A 53 7.74 -5.81 2.45
N VAL A 54 7.55 -5.08 1.34
CA VAL A 54 7.40 -3.61 1.37
C VAL A 54 6.30 -3.17 2.35
N ARG A 55 5.19 -3.93 2.41
CA ARG A 55 4.09 -3.63 3.35
C ARG A 55 4.26 -4.20 4.75
N ARG A 56 5.21 -5.12 4.98
CA ARG A 56 5.57 -5.58 6.33
C ARG A 56 6.31 -4.48 7.07
N ASP A 57 7.16 -3.76 6.37
CA ASP A 57 7.95 -2.65 6.91
C ASP A 57 7.19 -1.31 6.80
N GLU A 58 5.86 -1.38 6.65
CA GLU A 58 4.94 -0.24 6.51
C GLU A 58 5.27 0.75 5.37
N HIS A 59 6.22 0.46 4.48
CA HIS A 59 6.58 1.37 3.39
C HIS A 59 5.46 1.59 2.38
N ILE A 60 5.54 2.73 1.68
CA ILE A 60 4.65 3.10 0.60
C ILE A 60 4.81 2.09 -0.55
N LEU A 61 3.72 1.45 -0.94
CA LEU A 61 3.66 0.60 -2.13
C LEU A 61 2.71 1.24 -3.16
N THR A 62 3.22 1.60 -4.33
CA THR A 62 2.43 2.15 -5.44
C THR A 62 2.61 1.31 -6.71
N SER A 63 1.78 1.56 -7.73
CA SER A 63 1.97 0.94 -9.04
C SER A 63 3.35 1.26 -9.63
N MET A 64 3.94 2.41 -9.31
CA MET A 64 5.30 2.78 -9.72
C MET A 64 6.36 1.85 -9.15
N HIS A 65 6.25 1.44 -7.88
CA HIS A 65 7.16 0.46 -7.27
C HIS A 65 7.10 -0.90 -7.99
N ILE A 66 5.89 -1.34 -8.35
CA ILE A 66 5.68 -2.58 -9.12
C ILE A 66 6.28 -2.44 -10.53
N ILE A 67 6.12 -1.28 -11.17
CA ILE A 67 6.70 -1.00 -12.49
C ILE A 67 8.22 -0.93 -12.43
N ALA A 68 8.81 -0.29 -11.40
CA ALA A 68 10.25 -0.23 -11.19
C ALA A 68 10.83 -1.64 -11.04
N PHE A 69 10.20 -2.50 -10.23
CA PHE A 69 10.58 -3.91 -10.14
C PHE A 69 10.53 -4.61 -11.50
N MET A 70 9.45 -4.40 -12.28
CA MET A 70 9.36 -4.99 -13.62
C MET A 70 10.43 -4.46 -14.57
N LYS A 71 10.81 -3.18 -14.49
CA LYS A 71 11.94 -2.63 -15.26
C LYS A 71 13.25 -3.31 -14.87
N THR A 72 13.54 -3.43 -13.57
CA THR A 72 14.80 -4.00 -13.07
C THR A 72 14.98 -5.47 -13.45
N TYR A 73 13.93 -6.29 -13.33
CA TYR A 73 14.05 -7.73 -13.49
C TYR A 73 13.48 -8.27 -14.82
N HIS A 74 12.64 -7.47 -15.51
CA HIS A 74 11.87 -7.88 -16.68
C HIS A 74 11.87 -6.85 -17.82
N ALA A 75 12.88 -5.99 -17.93
CA ALA A 75 13.00 -4.99 -19.01
C ALA A 75 12.65 -5.56 -20.40
N ALA A 76 13.33 -6.63 -20.84
CA ALA A 76 13.10 -7.22 -22.15
C ALA A 76 11.66 -7.72 -22.37
N TRP A 77 11.01 -8.26 -21.34
CA TRP A 77 9.60 -8.66 -21.44
C TRP A 77 8.67 -7.43 -21.47
N LEU A 78 9.00 -6.41 -20.69
CA LEU A 78 8.26 -5.15 -20.63
C LEU A 78 8.28 -4.44 -21.99
N ASP A 79 9.42 -4.45 -22.68
CA ASP A 79 9.56 -3.84 -24.01
C ASP A 79 8.68 -4.56 -25.03
N VAL A 80 8.72 -5.90 -25.07
CA VAL A 80 7.82 -6.70 -25.91
C VAL A 80 6.35 -6.49 -25.55
N TYR A 81 6.02 -6.38 -24.27
CA TYR A 81 4.64 -6.18 -23.80
C TYR A 81 4.02 -4.86 -24.27
N LYS A 82 4.85 -3.81 -24.41
CA LYS A 82 4.42 -2.48 -24.86
C LYS A 82 4.16 -2.42 -26.36
N VAL A 83 4.78 -3.29 -27.16
CA VAL A 83 4.62 -3.30 -28.62
C VAL A 83 3.16 -3.55 -29.02
N GLY A 84 2.66 -2.75 -29.95
CA GLY A 84 1.29 -2.88 -30.48
C GLY A 84 0.18 -2.44 -29.52
N LYS A 85 0.50 -1.85 -28.36
CA LYS A 85 -0.49 -1.27 -27.45
C LYS A 85 -0.80 0.17 -27.86
N ARG A 86 -2.09 0.47 -28.03
CA ARG A 86 -2.59 1.84 -28.31
C ARG A 86 -2.19 2.84 -27.21
N ASP A 87 -2.21 2.41 -25.96
CA ASP A 87 -1.72 3.15 -24.79
C ASP A 87 -0.97 2.18 -23.88
N SER A 88 0.36 2.19 -24.03
CA SER A 88 1.26 1.27 -23.32
C SER A 88 1.26 1.53 -21.81
N TYR A 89 1.09 2.79 -21.39
CA TYR A 89 1.07 3.18 -19.99
C TYR A 89 -0.23 2.74 -19.29
N LYS A 90 -1.40 3.01 -19.85
CA LYS A 90 -2.67 2.54 -19.27
C LYS A 90 -2.76 1.01 -19.24
N SER A 91 -2.24 0.34 -20.27
CA SER A 91 -2.17 -1.12 -20.31
C SER A 91 -1.31 -1.67 -19.17
N LEU A 92 -0.16 -1.02 -18.91
CA LEU A 92 0.74 -1.38 -17.83
C LEU A 92 0.13 -1.13 -16.45
N LEU A 93 -0.56 0.00 -16.25
CA LEU A 93 -1.30 0.25 -15.02
C LEU A 93 -2.35 -0.84 -14.80
N LYS A 94 -3.17 -1.16 -15.81
CA LYS A 94 -4.19 -2.21 -15.69
C LYS A 94 -3.58 -3.56 -15.29
N LEU A 95 -2.44 -3.92 -15.88
CA LEU A 95 -1.68 -5.10 -15.48
C LEU A 95 -1.28 -5.06 -14.00
N CYS A 96 -0.76 -3.94 -13.50
CA CYS A 96 -0.44 -3.75 -12.08
C CYS A 96 -1.68 -3.91 -11.20
N HIS A 97 -2.82 -3.31 -11.57
CA HIS A 97 -4.09 -3.44 -10.84
C HIS A 97 -4.60 -4.89 -10.80
N ASP A 98 -4.55 -5.60 -11.92
CA ASP A 98 -4.96 -7.01 -12.01
C ASP A 98 -4.03 -7.91 -11.19
N PHE A 99 -2.74 -7.58 -11.18
CA PHE A 99 -1.74 -8.26 -10.37
C PHE A 99 -1.99 -8.05 -8.87
N THR A 100 -2.13 -6.80 -8.41
CA THR A 100 -2.38 -6.51 -6.99
C THR A 100 -3.68 -7.15 -6.49
N ARG A 101 -4.75 -7.12 -7.29
CA ARG A 101 -6.02 -7.80 -6.97
C ARG A 101 -5.84 -9.30 -6.77
N ARG A 102 -5.11 -9.99 -7.66
CA ARG A 102 -4.82 -11.44 -7.52
C ARG A 102 -4.02 -11.76 -6.26
N HIS A 103 -3.24 -10.81 -5.76
CA HIS A 103 -2.46 -10.95 -4.54
C HIS A 103 -3.17 -10.46 -3.28
N ASN A 104 -4.48 -10.19 -3.36
CA ASN A 104 -5.32 -9.68 -2.27
C ASN A 104 -4.85 -8.30 -1.75
N PHE A 105 -4.40 -7.42 -2.64
CA PHE A 105 -4.18 -6.00 -2.34
C PHE A 105 -5.32 -5.14 -2.90
N SER A 106 -5.57 -4.02 -2.25
CA SER A 106 -6.53 -3.00 -2.65
C SER A 106 -5.91 -1.62 -2.50
N GLN A 107 -6.30 -0.67 -3.33
CA GLN A 107 -5.90 0.72 -3.15
C GLN A 107 -6.55 1.28 -1.89
N ARG A 108 -5.78 1.96 -1.04
CA ARG A 108 -6.21 2.62 0.18
C ARG A 108 -5.49 3.95 0.34
N VAL A 109 -6.11 4.88 1.06
CA VAL A 109 -5.43 6.10 1.50
C VAL A 109 -4.40 5.71 2.57
N PRO A 110 -3.14 6.16 2.47
CA PRO A 110 -2.15 5.92 3.51
C PRO A 110 -2.61 6.57 4.82
N CYS A 111 -2.40 5.88 5.94
CA CYS A 111 -2.69 6.42 7.27
C CYS A 111 -1.38 6.57 8.03
N TYR A 112 -1.15 7.74 8.59
CA TYR A 112 0.05 8.04 9.38
C TYR A 112 -0.40 8.11 10.85
N THR A 113 -0.05 7.11 11.67
CA THR A 113 -0.42 7.12 13.10
C THR A 113 0.79 6.82 13.96
N LYS A 114 0.99 7.64 15.00
CA LYS A 114 2.09 7.52 15.97
C LYS A 114 1.77 6.54 17.12
N MET A 115 0.54 6.01 17.23
CA MET A 115 0.05 5.21 18.38
C MET A 115 -0.91 4.05 17.96
N PRO A 116 -0.99 2.94 18.73
CA PRO A 116 -1.94 1.84 18.50
C PRO A 116 -3.42 2.25 18.66
N SER A 117 -4.33 1.58 17.95
CA SER A 117 -5.76 1.98 17.88
C SER A 117 -6.53 1.86 19.20
N VAL A 118 -6.20 0.87 20.03
CA VAL A 118 -6.86 0.65 21.33
C VAL A 118 -6.53 1.79 22.29
N ASP A 119 -5.26 2.21 22.33
CA ASP A 119 -4.79 3.30 23.19
C ASP A 119 -5.38 4.65 22.76
N MET A 120 -5.55 4.86 21.45
CA MET A 120 -6.20 6.05 20.89
C MET A 120 -7.67 6.18 21.31
N GLU A 121 -8.42 5.08 21.31
CA GLU A 121 -9.84 5.08 21.72
C GLU A 121 -10.00 5.32 23.22
N ALA A 122 -9.16 4.67 24.03
CA ALA A 122 -9.15 4.87 25.48
C ALA A 122 -8.83 6.34 25.84
N LEU A 123 -7.77 6.89 25.24
CA LEU A 123 -7.36 8.28 25.45
C LEU A 123 -8.44 9.27 24.98
N ARG A 124 -9.06 9.02 23.81
CA ARG A 124 -10.16 9.84 23.29
C ARG A 124 -11.33 9.89 24.27
N ASN A 125 -11.74 8.75 24.81
CA ASN A 125 -12.89 8.66 25.71
C ASN A 125 -12.60 9.33 27.06
N ASP A 126 -11.39 9.14 27.60
CA ASP A 126 -10.97 9.78 28.84
C ASP A 126 -10.92 11.32 28.71
N LEU A 127 -10.29 11.81 27.64
CA LEU A 127 -10.24 13.25 27.34
C LEU A 127 -11.64 13.84 27.10
N ALA A 128 -12.51 13.13 26.38
CA ALA A 128 -13.89 13.56 26.18
C ALA A 128 -14.64 13.67 27.52
N GLY A 129 -14.46 12.69 28.42
CA GLY A 129 -15.06 12.72 29.76
C GLY A 129 -14.58 13.92 30.57
N GLN A 130 -13.27 14.17 30.63
CA GLN A 130 -12.69 15.31 31.35
C GLN A 130 -13.15 16.66 30.77
N CYS A 131 -13.19 16.77 29.43
CA CYS A 131 -13.63 17.97 28.73
C CYS A 131 -15.09 18.30 29.05
N TRP A 132 -16.00 17.33 28.89
CA TRP A 132 -17.41 17.56 29.17
C TRP A 132 -17.67 17.80 30.65
N ASN A 133 -16.99 17.12 31.58
CA ASN A 133 -17.11 17.43 33.00
C ASN A 133 -16.79 18.89 33.31
N LYS A 134 -15.73 19.45 32.71
CA LYS A 134 -15.28 20.82 32.95
C LYS A 134 -16.12 21.87 32.22
N TYR A 135 -16.58 21.58 31.01
CA TYR A 135 -17.21 22.56 30.12
C TYR A 135 -18.69 22.29 29.83
N HIS A 136 -19.34 21.36 30.54
CA HIS A 136 -20.77 21.02 30.34
C HIS A 136 -21.72 22.22 30.41
N ALA A 137 -21.36 23.26 31.15
CA ALA A 137 -22.18 24.46 31.32
C ALA A 137 -22.19 25.39 30.10
N TYR A 138 -21.22 25.25 29.18
CA TYR A 138 -21.15 26.06 27.97
C TYR A 138 -22.09 25.50 26.90
N LYS A 139 -22.80 26.40 26.19
CA LYS A 139 -23.63 26.00 25.06
C LYS A 139 -22.72 25.69 23.87
N SER A 140 -23.18 24.83 22.96
CA SER A 140 -22.41 24.47 21.76
C SER A 140 -22.08 25.67 20.86
N CYS A 141 -22.86 26.76 20.93
CA CYS A 141 -22.58 28.02 20.22
C CYS A 141 -21.44 28.85 20.81
N ASP A 142 -20.99 28.53 22.03
CA ASP A 142 -19.91 29.22 22.73
C ASP A 142 -18.56 28.50 22.54
N ILE A 143 -18.58 27.30 21.94
CA ILE A 143 -17.41 26.48 21.68
C ILE A 143 -16.87 26.82 20.29
N LEU A 144 -15.64 27.31 20.26
CA LEU A 144 -14.86 27.50 19.03
C LEU A 144 -13.98 26.28 18.81
N ASN A 145 -14.13 25.61 17.68
CA ASN A 145 -13.20 24.58 17.25
C ASN A 145 -12.12 25.24 16.39
N VAL A 146 -10.89 25.23 16.90
CA VAL A 146 -9.71 25.74 16.20
C VAL A 146 -8.87 24.54 15.79
N ASP A 147 -8.55 24.43 14.51
CA ASP A 147 -7.66 23.41 14.01
C ASP A 147 -6.60 24.02 13.11
N GLU A 148 -5.40 23.46 13.19
CA GLU A 148 -4.27 23.80 12.36
C GLU A 148 -4.04 22.65 11.38
N THR A 149 -4.04 22.97 10.08
CA THR A 149 -3.80 22.01 9.01
C THR A 149 -2.62 22.48 8.18
N ASP A 150 -1.63 21.60 8.06
CA ASP A 150 -0.54 21.79 7.11
C ASP A 150 -1.03 21.50 5.69
N VAL A 151 -0.87 22.49 4.82
CA VAL A 151 -1.12 22.43 3.39
C VAL A 151 0.22 22.20 2.70
N ASN A 152 0.57 20.92 2.51
CA ASN A 152 1.81 20.53 1.83
C ASN A 152 1.68 20.69 0.31
N TYR A 153 2.71 21.26 -0.34
CA TYR A 153 2.76 21.34 -1.81
C TYR A 153 2.95 19.95 -2.46
N ASP A 154 3.77 19.10 -1.85
CA ASP A 154 3.88 17.71 -2.27
C ASP A 154 2.71 16.91 -1.70
N ILE A 155 1.82 16.50 -2.59
CA ILE A 155 0.74 15.57 -2.27
C ILE A 155 1.34 14.16 -2.41
N PRO A 156 1.69 13.46 -1.31
CA PRO A 156 2.12 12.08 -1.40
C PRO A 156 1.03 11.29 -2.14
N PRO A 157 1.38 10.22 -2.88
CA PRO A 157 0.43 9.52 -3.73
C PRO A 157 -0.81 9.14 -2.92
N GLY A 158 -1.94 9.78 -3.22
CA GLY A 158 -3.16 9.73 -2.40
C GLY A 158 -3.78 8.33 -2.27
N LYS A 159 -3.23 7.33 -2.99
CA LYS A 159 -3.63 5.94 -2.91
C LYS A 159 -2.42 5.01 -2.98
N ILE A 160 -2.25 4.21 -1.94
CA ILE A 160 -1.25 3.14 -1.82
C ILE A 160 -1.89 1.75 -1.94
N TRP A 161 -1.10 0.72 -2.19
CA TRP A 161 -1.53 -0.68 -2.18
C TRP A 161 -1.38 -1.27 -0.78
N ALA A 162 -2.50 -1.61 -0.14
CA ALA A 162 -2.53 -2.31 1.14
C ALA A 162 -3.18 -3.68 1.00
N GLY A 163 -2.75 -4.64 1.83
CA GLY A 163 -3.40 -5.96 1.88
C GLY A 163 -4.86 -5.81 2.27
N LYS A 164 -5.76 -6.54 1.63
CA LYS A 164 -7.18 -6.57 2.01
C LYS A 164 -7.29 -7.00 3.47
N ARG A 165 -8.10 -6.27 4.25
CA ARG A 165 -8.28 -6.44 5.70
C ARG A 165 -7.00 -6.22 6.54
N LYS A 166 -5.97 -5.58 5.97
CA LYS A 166 -4.75 -5.18 6.69
C LYS A 166 -4.64 -3.66 6.77
N SER A 167 -3.79 -3.19 7.67
CA SER A 167 -3.53 -1.78 7.87
C SER A 167 -2.96 -1.10 6.60
N SER A 168 -3.42 0.13 6.34
CA SER A 168 -2.84 1.06 5.37
C SER A 168 -1.82 1.99 6.01
N LYS A 169 -1.32 1.64 7.22
CA LYS A 169 -0.31 2.43 7.92
C LYS A 169 0.96 2.58 7.10
N VAL A 170 1.55 3.77 7.16
CA VAL A 170 2.82 4.11 6.53
C VAL A 170 3.78 4.74 7.53
N ASP A 171 5.06 4.39 7.43
CA ASP A 171 6.13 5.04 8.21
C ASP A 171 6.32 6.51 7.77
N ASN A 172 6.59 7.40 8.73
CA ASN A 172 6.59 8.86 8.59
C ASN A 172 7.84 9.43 7.89
N THR A 173 8.59 8.65 7.11
CA THR A 173 9.95 9.02 6.67
C THR A 173 10.01 10.05 5.53
N HIS A 174 8.95 10.79 5.23
CA HIS A 174 9.00 11.80 4.17
C HIS A 174 8.19 13.06 4.50
N ASN A 175 8.70 13.87 5.44
CA ASN A 175 8.06 15.12 5.88
C ASN A 175 9.01 16.32 5.73
N HIS A 176 9.57 16.52 4.55
CA HIS A 176 10.27 17.76 4.19
C HIS A 176 9.75 18.33 2.87
N SER A 177 8.44 18.25 2.65
CA SER A 177 7.80 19.03 1.60
C SER A 177 7.60 20.45 2.11
N ASP A 178 7.86 21.45 1.27
CA ASP A 178 7.43 22.81 1.56
C ASP A 178 5.91 22.81 1.77
N GLY A 179 5.42 23.53 2.78
CA GLY A 179 4.02 23.56 3.16
C GLY A 179 3.64 24.90 3.76
N LEU A 180 2.37 25.27 3.59
CA LEU A 180 1.74 26.40 4.26
C LEU A 180 0.93 25.88 5.44
N THR A 181 1.03 26.53 6.58
CA THR A 181 0.18 26.19 7.73
C THR A 181 -1.06 27.07 7.72
N ALA A 182 -2.24 26.46 7.71
CA ALA A 182 -3.52 27.15 7.77
C ALA A 182 -4.18 26.90 9.13
N VAL A 183 -4.56 27.97 9.83
CA VAL A 183 -5.33 27.90 11.07
C VAL A 183 -6.77 28.32 10.77
N LEU A 184 -7.72 27.43 11.05
CA LEU A 184 -9.14 27.67 10.85
C LEU A 184 -9.87 27.56 12.18
N THR A 185 -10.71 28.56 12.45
CA THR A 185 -11.65 28.53 13.57
C THR A 185 -13.04 28.34 13.02
N CYS A 186 -13.86 27.49 13.64
CA CYS A 186 -15.26 27.30 13.28
C CYS A 186 -16.15 27.26 14.53
N ARG A 187 -17.40 27.69 14.36
CA ARG A 187 -18.44 27.74 15.40
C ARG A 187 -19.74 27.15 14.84
N ALA A 188 -20.59 26.61 15.70
CA ALA A 188 -21.82 25.90 15.31
C ALA A 188 -22.85 26.77 14.57
N ASN A 189 -22.81 28.08 14.76
CA ASN A 189 -23.63 29.09 14.11
C ASN A 189 -22.78 29.81 13.07
N VAL A 190 -22.87 29.33 11.84
CA VAL A 190 -22.14 29.84 10.67
C VAL A 190 -22.69 31.23 10.27
N THR A 191 -22.22 32.26 10.96
CA THR A 191 -22.31 33.66 10.52
C THR A 191 -21.07 34.35 11.06
N TRP A 192 -20.17 34.70 10.14
CA TRP A 192 -19.10 35.67 10.37
C TRP A 192 -19.65 37.06 10.06
#